data_AF-A0A5J5GA17-F1
#
_entry.id   AF-A0A5J5GA17-F1
#
_cell.length_a   1.000
_cell.length_b   1.000
_cell.length_c   1.000
_cell.angle_alpha   90.00
_cell.angle_beta   90.00
_cell.angle_gamma   90.00
#
_symmetry.space_group_name_H-M   'P 1'
#
loop_
_entity.id
_entity.type
_entity.pdbx_description
1 polymer ?
#
loop_
_entity_poly.entity_id
_entity_poly.type
_entity_poly.pdbx_seq_one_letter_code
_entity_poly.pdbx_strand_id
1 'polypeptide(L)'
;MQASIQPVYTWSHDALFSGRAGRLTLLIEINSTHPAPNAEEKHRTAAKGIELDVWLEPHVRLIDSIGGRCETDENAPLLRYEFGSLQAGKQKQLAVELELEGMPAGDREAVWLQWRYRHPAGSRMRELPVHRLKVQHSVHTGVLSEPGSFYVEKQTELLRVRRLLEEFLSPDCLLPYDKRIEQIRRQGDRLLLMAVRSGDKTLLQEAEWLYRQGQTRAMLPQPEHEGAAWERRLECV
;
A
#
# COMPACT_ATOMS: atom_id res chain seq x y z
N MET A 1 -19.79 -16.46 13.14
CA MET A 1 -18.43 -16.83 12.67
C MET A 1 -17.64 -15.54 12.51
N GLN A 2 -16.54 -15.38 13.25
CA GLN A 2 -15.68 -14.19 13.15
C GLN A 2 -14.83 -14.28 11.86
N ALA A 3 -14.61 -13.15 11.18
CA ALA A 3 -13.77 -13.11 9.98
C ALA A 3 -12.30 -13.36 10.36
N SER A 4 -11.56 -14.09 9.51
CA SER A 4 -10.12 -14.35 9.74
C SER A 4 -9.21 -13.20 9.28
N ILE A 5 -9.80 -12.17 8.67
CA ILE A 5 -9.15 -10.95 8.22
C ILE A 5 -9.89 -9.73 8.77
N GLN A 6 -9.15 -8.66 9.04
CA GLN A 6 -9.67 -7.38 9.50
C GLN A 6 -9.05 -6.25 8.67
N PRO A 7 -9.85 -5.60 7.81
CA PRO A 7 -9.37 -4.47 7.04
C PRO A 7 -9.39 -3.18 7.87
N VAL A 8 -8.46 -2.29 7.58
CA VAL A 8 -8.35 -0.94 8.13
C VAL A 8 -8.14 0.01 6.95
N TYR A 9 -8.79 1.18 7.00
CA TYR A 9 -8.76 2.17 5.94
C TYR A 9 -8.41 3.53 6.54
N THR A 10 -7.39 4.18 5.99
CA THR A 10 -6.88 5.45 6.51
C THR A 10 -6.66 6.44 5.36
N TRP A 11 -7.32 7.58 5.41
CA TRP A 11 -7.09 8.68 4.47
C TRP A 11 -5.83 9.46 4.82
N SER A 12 -5.15 10.00 3.80
CA SER A 12 -4.02 10.91 4.02
C SER A 12 -4.43 12.26 4.59
N HIS A 13 -5.68 12.71 4.40
CA HIS A 13 -6.22 13.92 5.02
C HIS A 13 -7.67 13.67 5.43
N ASP A 14 -8.12 14.38 6.47
CA ASP A 14 -9.48 14.26 6.96
C ASP A 14 -10.49 15.01 6.06
N ALA A 15 -10.03 16.06 5.38
CA ALA A 15 -10.86 16.87 4.50
C ALA A 15 -10.10 17.35 3.26
N LEU A 16 -10.87 17.74 2.23
CA LEU A 16 -10.41 18.43 1.03
C LEU A 16 -11.08 19.78 0.89
N PHE A 17 -10.40 20.72 0.24
CA PHE A 17 -11.00 22.00 -0.10
C PHE A 17 -12.04 21.86 -1.23
N SER A 18 -13.26 22.35 -1.02
CA SER A 18 -14.38 22.23 -1.95
C SER A 18 -14.16 22.93 -3.30
N GLY A 19 -13.36 24.00 -3.34
CA GLY A 19 -13.27 24.87 -4.51
C GLY A 19 -12.33 24.42 -5.63
N ARG A 20 -11.62 23.29 -5.47
CA ARG A 20 -10.73 22.76 -6.52
C ARG A 20 -10.56 21.25 -6.40
N ALA A 21 -10.04 20.64 -7.46
CA ALA A 21 -9.61 19.25 -7.39
C ALA A 21 -8.48 19.08 -6.35
N GLY A 22 -8.55 17.98 -5.61
CA GLY A 22 -7.60 17.64 -4.55
C GLY A 22 -7.07 16.23 -4.72
N ARG A 23 -5.90 15.95 -4.14
CA ARG A 23 -5.32 14.61 -4.13
C ARG A 23 -5.41 14.01 -2.75
N LEU A 24 -5.78 12.73 -2.68
CA LEU A 24 -5.79 11.94 -1.46
C LEU A 24 -5.11 10.61 -1.70
N THR A 25 -4.58 10.05 -0.63
CA THR A 25 -4.08 8.68 -0.62
C THR A 25 -4.92 7.91 0.37
N LEU A 26 -5.51 6.80 -0.09
CA LEU A 26 -6.14 5.82 0.78
C LEU A 26 -5.11 4.73 1.08
N LEU A 27 -4.72 4.61 2.34
CA LEU A 27 -4.00 3.44 2.81
C LEU A 27 -5.02 2.38 3.23
N ILE A 28 -4.94 1.22 2.58
CA ILE A 28 -5.76 0.06 2.83
C ILE A 28 -4.86 -1.01 3.44
N GLU A 29 -5.22 -1.49 4.61
CA GLU A 29 -4.44 -2.47 5.34
C GLU A 29 -5.30 -3.68 5.67
N ILE A 30 -4.75 -4.88 5.48
CA ILE A 30 -5.42 -6.11 5.85
C ILE A 30 -4.58 -6.90 6.84
N ASN A 31 -5.15 -7.12 8.01
CA ASN A 31 -4.53 -7.83 9.12
C ASN A 31 -5.19 -9.18 9.31
N SER A 32 -4.41 -10.20 9.69
CA SER A 32 -5.00 -11.44 10.20
C SER A 32 -5.53 -11.23 11.63
N THR A 33 -6.75 -11.66 11.93
CA THR A 33 -7.37 -11.45 13.25
C THR A 33 -6.79 -12.31 14.38
N HIS A 34 -5.98 -13.32 14.04
CA HIS A 34 -5.33 -14.18 15.01
C HIS A 34 -3.87 -13.75 15.19
N PRO A 35 -3.48 -13.18 16.36
CA PRO A 35 -2.08 -13.07 16.71
C PRO A 35 -1.53 -14.49 16.84
N ALA A 36 -0.50 -14.84 16.07
CA ALA A 36 0.17 -16.14 16.21
C ALA A 36 0.86 -16.17 17.60
N PRO A 37 0.34 -16.91 18.59
CA PRO A 37 0.90 -16.91 19.94
C PRO A 37 2.25 -17.66 19.99
N ASN A 38 2.46 -18.60 19.06
CA ASN A 38 3.63 -19.49 19.02
C ASN A 38 4.33 -19.44 17.64
N ALA A 39 5.64 -19.72 17.61
CA ALA A 39 6.44 -19.73 16.39
C ALA A 39 5.94 -20.73 15.33
N GLU A 40 5.36 -21.86 15.76
CA GLU A 40 4.77 -22.87 14.86
C GLU A 40 3.50 -22.39 14.15
N GLU A 41 2.75 -21.46 14.76
CA GLU A 41 1.50 -20.94 14.17
C GLU A 41 1.71 -19.74 13.25
N LYS A 42 2.92 -19.15 13.22
CA LYS A 42 3.25 -18.02 12.33
C LYS A 42 3.21 -18.38 10.85
N HIS A 43 3.48 -19.65 10.51
CA HIS A 43 3.43 -20.13 9.13
C HIS A 43 2.03 -20.60 8.71
N ARG A 44 1.05 -20.56 9.63
CA ARG A 44 -0.31 -20.96 9.32
C ARG A 44 -0.95 -19.92 8.40
N THR A 45 -1.47 -20.37 7.26
CA THR A 45 -2.27 -19.51 6.38
C THR A 45 -3.56 -19.10 7.10
N ALA A 46 -3.83 -17.81 7.18
CA ALA A 46 -5.05 -17.23 7.76
C ALA A 46 -6.16 -17.02 6.72
N ALA A 47 -5.79 -16.72 5.46
CA ALA A 47 -6.69 -16.59 4.33
C ALA A 47 -5.97 -16.85 2.99
N LYS A 48 -6.71 -17.35 2.00
CA LYS A 48 -6.21 -17.68 0.64
C LYS A 48 -7.04 -16.97 -0.42
N GLY A 49 -6.45 -16.65 -1.56
CA GLY A 49 -7.14 -16.00 -2.70
C GLY A 49 -7.85 -14.73 -2.28
N ILE A 50 -7.12 -13.83 -1.61
CA ILE A 50 -7.63 -12.56 -1.11
C ILE A 50 -7.70 -11.60 -2.28
N GLU A 51 -8.88 -11.05 -2.50
CA GLU A 51 -9.22 -10.09 -3.52
C GLU A 51 -9.92 -8.88 -2.86
N LEU A 52 -9.68 -7.70 -3.41
CA LEU A 52 -10.38 -6.46 -3.05
C LEU A 52 -10.95 -5.84 -4.30
N ASP A 53 -12.26 -5.64 -4.29
CA ASP A 53 -12.97 -4.83 -5.28
C ASP A 53 -13.10 -3.40 -4.73
N VAL A 54 -12.67 -2.41 -5.53
CA VAL A 54 -12.75 -0.98 -5.24
C VAL A 54 -13.57 -0.31 -6.33
N TRP A 55 -14.74 0.22 -5.97
CA TRP A 55 -15.53 1.05 -6.87
C TRP A 55 -15.26 2.52 -6.60
N LEU A 56 -14.92 3.27 -7.65
CA LEU A 56 -14.71 4.71 -7.57
C LEU A 56 -16.00 5.45 -7.91
N GLU A 57 -16.31 6.50 -7.15
CA GLU A 57 -17.39 7.42 -7.49
C GLU A 57 -17.03 8.25 -8.74
N PRO A 58 -18.00 8.78 -9.51
CA PRO A 58 -17.74 9.44 -10.78
C PRO A 58 -16.80 10.65 -10.74
N HIS A 59 -16.68 11.30 -9.58
CA HIS A 59 -15.82 12.47 -9.35
C HIS A 59 -14.44 12.10 -8.82
N VAL A 60 -14.12 10.80 -8.77
CA VAL A 60 -12.88 10.24 -8.23
C VAL A 60 -12.14 9.52 -9.35
N ARG A 61 -10.84 9.80 -9.49
CA ARG A 61 -9.97 9.18 -10.50
C ARG A 61 -8.77 8.55 -9.84
N LEU A 62 -8.40 7.35 -10.29
CA LEU A 62 -7.15 6.71 -9.89
C LEU A 62 -5.96 7.42 -10.54
N ILE A 63 -4.96 7.78 -9.75
CA ILE A 63 -3.67 8.30 -10.22
C ILE A 63 -2.64 7.17 -10.27
N ASP A 64 -2.48 6.46 -9.15
CA ASP A 64 -1.53 5.36 -8.99
C ASP A 64 -2.03 4.41 -7.89
N SER A 65 -1.55 3.18 -7.89
CA SER A 65 -1.76 2.24 -6.79
C SER A 65 -0.52 1.39 -6.55
N ILE A 66 -0.18 1.17 -5.28
CA ILE A 66 1.11 0.61 -4.87
C ILE A 66 0.87 -0.45 -3.80
N GLY A 67 1.41 -1.66 -3.99
CA GLY A 67 1.32 -2.77 -3.01
C GLY A 67 0.34 -3.90 -3.38
N GLY A 68 -0.31 -3.84 -4.54
CA GLY A 68 -1.17 -4.90 -5.05
C GLY A 68 -1.18 -4.95 -6.57
N ARG A 69 -1.45 -6.14 -7.14
CA ARG A 69 -1.67 -6.28 -8.58
C ARG A 69 -3.10 -5.84 -8.90
N CYS A 70 -3.23 -4.78 -9.69
CA CYS A 70 -4.52 -4.26 -10.14
C CYS A 70 -4.87 -4.87 -11.50
N GLU A 71 -6.03 -5.50 -11.58
CA GLU A 71 -6.71 -5.75 -12.84
C GLU A 71 -7.77 -4.66 -13.02
N THR A 72 -7.60 -3.86 -14.06
CA THR A 72 -8.56 -2.83 -14.45
C THR A 72 -9.27 -3.29 -15.71
N ASP A 73 -10.60 -3.29 -15.68
CA ASP A 73 -11.40 -3.40 -16.90
C ASP A 73 -11.55 -1.99 -17.49
N GLU A 74 -11.10 -1.78 -18.73
CA GLU A 74 -11.09 -0.47 -19.40
C GLU A 74 -12.48 0.20 -19.45
N ASN A 75 -13.55 -0.59 -19.25
CA ASN A 75 -14.94 -0.13 -19.34
C ASN A 75 -15.67 -0.03 -17.99
N ALA A 76 -15.02 -0.27 -16.84
CA ALA A 76 -15.70 -0.24 -15.54
C ALA A 76 -14.97 0.65 -14.50
N PRO A 77 -15.70 1.41 -13.66
CA PRO A 77 -15.13 2.16 -12.53
C PRO A 77 -14.72 1.24 -11.34
N LEU A 78 -14.39 -0.02 -11.65
CA LEU A 78 -14.05 -1.08 -10.71
C LEU A 78 -12.58 -1.44 -10.88
N LEU A 79 -11.85 -1.35 -9.78
CA LEU A 79 -10.47 -1.81 -9.67
C LEU A 79 -10.47 -3.09 -8.83
N ARG A 80 -9.91 -4.18 -9.37
CA ARG A 80 -9.75 -5.43 -8.63
C ARG A 80 -8.30 -5.64 -8.27
N TYR A 81 -8.02 -5.79 -6.97
CA TYR A 81 -6.69 -6.04 -6.45
C TYR A 81 -6.56 -7.45 -5.94
N GLU A 82 -5.54 -8.17 -6.43
CA GLU A 82 -5.18 -9.49 -5.95
C GLU A 82 -4.06 -9.43 -4.91
N PHE A 83 -4.32 -10.02 -3.75
CA PHE A 83 -3.36 -10.10 -2.64
C PHE A 83 -2.90 -11.54 -2.37
N GLY A 84 -3.39 -12.56 -3.08
CA GLY A 84 -2.95 -13.94 -2.90
C GLY A 84 -3.29 -14.50 -1.51
N SER A 85 -2.32 -14.98 -0.73
CA SER A 85 -2.56 -15.53 0.61
C SER A 85 -2.00 -14.65 1.73
N LEU A 86 -2.61 -14.71 2.91
CA LEU A 86 -2.18 -14.03 4.13
C LEU A 86 -1.86 -15.07 5.20
N GLN A 87 -0.65 -15.01 5.76
CA GLN A 87 -0.24 -15.83 6.90
C GLN A 87 -0.70 -15.19 8.22
N ALA A 88 -0.79 -15.98 9.28
CA ALA A 88 -1.16 -15.51 10.60
C ALA A 88 -0.08 -14.57 11.18
N GLY A 89 -0.50 -13.47 11.78
CA GLY A 89 0.35 -12.40 12.28
C GLY A 89 1.01 -11.53 11.21
N LYS A 90 0.67 -11.72 9.92
CA LYS A 90 1.15 -10.88 8.83
C LYS A 90 0.11 -9.82 8.44
N GLN A 91 0.62 -8.78 7.79
CA GLN A 91 -0.15 -7.68 7.25
C GLN A 91 0.14 -7.55 5.75
N LYS A 92 -0.87 -7.12 4.98
CA LYS A 92 -0.67 -6.60 3.63
C LYS A 92 -1.24 -5.19 3.54
N GLN A 93 -0.65 -4.39 2.66
CA GLN A 93 -1.01 -2.99 2.50
C GLN A 93 -1.11 -2.64 1.02
N LEU A 94 -2.00 -1.70 0.72
CA LEU A 94 -2.20 -1.10 -0.60
C LEU A 94 -2.38 0.41 -0.37
N ALA A 95 -1.59 1.22 -1.07
CA ALA A 95 -1.82 2.65 -1.16
C ALA A 95 -2.50 2.93 -2.50
N VAL A 96 -3.65 3.62 -2.47
CA VAL A 96 -4.38 4.06 -3.66
C VAL A 96 -4.34 5.58 -3.69
N GLU A 97 -3.69 6.15 -4.70
CA GLU A 97 -3.60 7.59 -4.92
C GLU A 97 -4.73 8.04 -5.84
N LEU A 98 -5.53 8.96 -5.35
CA LEU A 98 -6.76 9.41 -5.97
C LEU A 98 -6.72 10.91 -6.22
N GLU A 99 -7.27 11.32 -7.35
CA GLU A 99 -7.66 12.71 -7.63
C GLU A 99 -9.17 12.82 -7.48
N LEU A 100 -9.63 13.77 -6.66
CA LEU A 100 -11.05 14.04 -6.45
C LEU A 100 -11.36 15.42 -7.03
N GLU A 101 -12.42 15.53 -7.82
CA GLU A 101 -12.89 16.82 -8.32
C GLU A 101 -13.39 17.72 -7.17
N GLY A 102 -13.44 19.03 -7.41
CA GLY A 102 -13.96 19.97 -6.43
C GLY A 102 -15.47 19.77 -6.23
N MET A 103 -15.87 19.36 -5.03
CA MET A 103 -17.27 19.08 -4.69
C MET A 103 -17.83 20.12 -3.71
N PRO A 104 -19.15 20.39 -3.73
CA PRO A 104 -19.78 21.23 -2.72
C PRO A 104 -19.54 20.66 -1.32
N ALA A 105 -19.36 21.55 -0.35
CA ALA A 105 -19.02 21.19 1.02
C ALA A 105 -19.99 20.17 1.65
N GLY A 106 -19.45 19.38 2.57
CA GLY A 106 -20.10 18.24 3.21
C GLY A 106 -19.43 16.92 2.86
N ASP A 107 -19.92 15.85 3.47
CA ASP A 107 -19.39 14.50 3.25
C ASP A 107 -19.87 13.95 1.91
N ARG A 108 -18.92 13.53 1.08
CA ARG A 108 -19.17 12.89 -0.21
C ARG A 108 -18.64 11.47 -0.17
N GLU A 109 -19.43 10.53 -0.66
CA GLU A 109 -18.92 9.18 -0.91
C GLU A 109 -17.80 9.27 -1.93
N ALA A 110 -16.72 8.52 -1.75
CA ALA A 110 -15.57 8.56 -2.65
C ALA A 110 -15.27 7.18 -3.23
N VAL A 111 -15.24 6.16 -2.36
CA VAL A 111 -14.94 4.79 -2.76
C VAL A 111 -15.77 3.78 -1.99
N TRP A 112 -16.12 2.67 -2.65
CA TRP A 112 -16.76 1.52 -2.03
C TRP A 112 -15.80 0.34 -2.12
N LEU A 113 -15.75 -0.48 -1.08
CA LEU A 113 -14.74 -1.52 -0.88
C LEU A 113 -15.40 -2.84 -0.48
N GLN A 114 -15.06 -3.92 -1.18
CA GLN A 114 -15.53 -5.26 -0.82
C GLN A 114 -14.39 -6.27 -0.88
N TRP A 115 -14.14 -6.93 0.25
CA TRP A 115 -13.15 -7.98 0.34
C TRP A 115 -13.76 -9.34 0.04
N ARG A 116 -12.99 -10.16 -0.65
CA ARG A 116 -13.33 -11.56 -0.94
C ARG A 116 -12.11 -12.41 -0.56
N TYR A 117 -12.30 -13.45 0.24
CA TYR A 117 -11.24 -14.42 0.55
C TYR A 117 -11.77 -15.85 0.74
N ARG A 118 -10.90 -16.85 0.60
CA ARG A 118 -11.18 -18.25 0.99
C ARG A 118 -10.60 -18.54 2.36
N HIS A 119 -11.39 -19.19 3.21
CA HIS A 119 -10.88 -19.69 4.48
C HIS A 119 -9.90 -20.86 4.23
N PRO A 120 -8.80 -21.01 4.99
CA PRO A 120 -7.79 -22.04 4.73
C PRO A 120 -8.34 -23.48 4.66
N ALA A 121 -9.34 -23.79 5.49
CA ALA A 121 -9.98 -25.10 5.59
C ALA A 121 -11.18 -25.29 4.63
N GLY A 122 -11.50 -24.32 3.78
CA GLY A 122 -12.69 -24.38 2.92
C GLY A 122 -12.42 -23.85 1.52
N SER A 123 -13.11 -24.42 0.53
CA SER A 123 -13.01 -23.98 -0.88
C SER A 123 -13.90 -22.79 -1.21
N ARG A 124 -14.93 -22.51 -0.40
CA ARG A 124 -15.93 -21.47 -0.68
C ARG A 124 -15.36 -20.06 -0.46
N MET A 125 -15.59 -19.21 -1.45
CA MET A 125 -15.34 -17.77 -1.38
C MET A 125 -16.24 -17.13 -0.31
N ARG A 126 -15.64 -16.37 0.60
CA ARG A 126 -16.34 -15.55 1.59
C ARG A 126 -16.20 -14.09 1.18
N GLU A 127 -17.25 -13.34 1.39
CA GLU A 127 -17.29 -11.91 1.12
C GLU A 127 -17.50 -11.19 2.44
N LEU A 128 -16.75 -10.11 2.65
CA LEU A 128 -16.99 -9.20 3.77
C LEU A 128 -18.06 -8.18 3.39
N PRO A 129 -18.71 -7.53 4.38
CA PRO A 129 -19.61 -6.42 4.12
C PRO A 129 -18.93 -5.31 3.30
N VAL A 130 -19.71 -4.69 2.42
CA VAL A 130 -19.26 -3.54 1.63
C VAL A 130 -19.02 -2.36 2.58
N HIS A 131 -17.85 -1.73 2.47
CA HIS A 131 -17.52 -0.50 3.20
C HIS A 131 -17.58 0.68 2.26
N ARG A 132 -18.32 1.73 2.64
CA ARG A 132 -18.38 3.00 1.91
C ARG A 132 -17.52 4.01 2.64
N LEU A 133 -16.51 4.53 1.97
CA LEU A 133 -15.66 5.57 2.52
C LEU A 133 -16.06 6.92 1.94
N LYS A 134 -16.12 7.90 2.84
CA LYS A 134 -16.45 9.28 2.53
C LYS A 134 -15.23 10.16 2.70
N VAL A 135 -15.24 11.28 1.99
CA VAL A 135 -14.29 12.37 2.12
C VAL A 135 -15.09 13.63 2.46
N GLN A 136 -14.63 14.37 3.47
CA GLN A 136 -15.23 15.63 3.84
C GLN A 136 -14.73 16.72 2.88
N HIS A 137 -15.64 17.41 2.20
CA HIS A 137 -15.31 18.63 1.46
C HIS A 137 -15.61 19.86 2.33
N SER A 138 -14.63 20.75 2.46
CA SER A 138 -14.69 21.93 3.31
C SER A 138 -14.41 23.21 2.52
N VAL A 139 -15.12 24.28 2.86
CA VAL A 139 -14.81 25.64 2.37
C VAL A 139 -13.74 26.34 3.21
N HIS A 140 -13.31 25.73 4.33
CA HIS A 140 -12.28 26.30 5.17
C HIS A 140 -10.91 26.19 4.50
N THR A 141 -10.25 27.33 4.25
CA THR A 141 -8.96 27.37 3.55
C THR A 141 -7.81 26.80 4.37
N GLY A 142 -7.97 26.65 5.69
CA GLY A 142 -6.98 25.98 6.55
C GLY A 142 -6.67 24.55 6.12
N VAL A 143 -7.64 23.85 5.50
CA VAL A 143 -7.47 22.50 4.95
C VAL A 143 -6.39 22.46 3.85
N LEU A 144 -6.10 23.57 3.19
CA LEU A 144 -5.03 23.67 2.18
C LEU A 144 -3.62 23.64 2.80
N SER A 145 -3.50 23.97 4.08
CA SER A 145 -2.24 24.05 4.82
C SER A 145 -2.08 22.94 5.85
N GLU A 146 -3.13 22.16 6.11
CA GLU A 146 -3.09 21.05 7.04
C GLU A 146 -2.13 19.96 6.53
N PRO A 147 -1.13 19.57 7.33
CA PRO A 147 -0.27 18.45 6.95
C PRO A 147 -1.11 17.18 6.97
N GLY A 148 -0.91 16.33 5.95
CA GLY A 148 -1.53 15.02 5.92
C GLY A 148 -1.01 14.08 7.01
N SER A 149 -1.64 12.91 7.10
CA SER A 149 -1.25 11.81 7.96
C SER A 149 0.15 11.31 7.59
N PHE A 150 1.11 11.60 8.47
CA PHE A 150 2.47 11.09 8.35
C PHE A 150 2.50 9.55 8.30
N TYR A 151 1.57 8.88 8.98
CA TYR A 151 1.46 7.42 8.92
C TYR A 151 1.19 6.94 7.49
N VAL A 152 0.21 7.54 6.81
CA VAL A 152 -0.11 7.20 5.42
C VAL A 152 1.08 7.51 4.51
N GLU A 153 1.67 8.70 4.63
CA GLU A 153 2.84 9.08 3.83
C GLU A 153 4.00 8.09 4.01
N LYS A 154 4.31 7.74 5.27
CA LYS A 154 5.35 6.76 5.62
C LYS A 154 5.09 5.41 4.95
N GLN A 155 3.90 4.84 5.11
CA GLN A 155 3.60 3.51 4.56
C GLN A 155 3.60 3.53 3.03
N THR A 156 3.08 4.60 2.41
CA THR A 156 3.16 4.76 0.94
C THR A 156 4.60 4.79 0.46
N GLU A 157 5.51 5.51 1.13
CA GLU A 157 6.92 5.52 0.73
C GLU A 157 7.61 4.17 0.91
N LEU A 158 7.31 3.45 1.98
CA LEU A 158 7.83 2.08 2.17
C LEU A 158 7.32 1.13 1.07
N LEU A 159 6.06 1.27 0.66
CA LEU A 159 5.51 0.51 -0.48
C LEU A 159 6.20 0.88 -1.80
N ARG A 160 6.54 2.16 -2.02
CA ARG A 160 7.30 2.60 -3.20
C ARG A 160 8.70 2.01 -3.23
N VAL A 161 9.36 1.90 -2.08
CA VAL A 161 10.66 1.21 -1.97
C VAL A 161 10.54 -0.24 -2.43
N ARG A 162 9.53 -0.96 -1.93
CA ARG A 162 9.30 -2.36 -2.33
C ARG A 162 9.08 -2.49 -3.83
N ARG A 163 8.17 -1.67 -4.39
CA ARG A 163 7.91 -1.64 -5.84
C ARG A 163 9.18 -1.36 -6.65
N LEU A 164 9.97 -0.36 -6.25
CA LEU A 164 11.23 0.00 -6.92
C LEU A 164 12.21 -1.17 -6.97
N LEU A 165 12.35 -1.90 -5.86
CA LEU A 165 13.23 -3.06 -5.79
C LEU A 165 12.71 -4.20 -6.67
N GLU A 166 11.42 -4.54 -6.55
CA GLU A 166 10.78 -5.57 -7.37
C GLU A 166 10.95 -5.28 -8.87
N GLU A 167 10.77 -4.02 -9.29
CA GLU A 167 11.01 -3.58 -10.66
C GLU A 167 12.48 -3.76 -11.10
N PHE A 168 13.45 -3.56 -10.22
CA PHE A 168 14.87 -3.74 -10.55
C PHE A 168 15.34 -5.19 -10.55
N LEU A 169 14.63 -6.07 -9.83
CA LEU A 169 14.86 -7.51 -9.82
C LEU A 169 14.12 -8.23 -10.94
N SER A 170 13.09 -7.59 -11.52
CA SER A 170 12.38 -8.15 -12.65
C SER A 170 13.34 -8.40 -13.83
N PRO A 171 13.26 -9.58 -14.49
CA PRO A 171 14.03 -9.85 -15.69
C PRO A 171 13.70 -8.88 -16.83
N ASP A 172 12.52 -8.25 -16.79
CA ASP A 172 12.05 -7.27 -17.77
C ASP A 172 12.63 -5.86 -17.53
N CYS A 173 13.45 -5.68 -16.49
CA CYS A 173 14.05 -4.39 -16.20
C CYS A 173 15.11 -4.02 -17.25
N LEU A 174 14.74 -3.15 -18.19
CA LEU A 174 15.64 -2.66 -19.24
C LEU A 174 16.47 -1.43 -18.82
N LEU A 175 16.28 -0.92 -17.60
CA LEU A 175 17.01 0.26 -17.13
C LEU A 175 18.52 -0.04 -17.00
N PRO A 176 19.41 0.82 -17.52
CA PRO A 176 20.84 0.72 -17.27
C PRO A 176 21.14 0.72 -15.77
N TYR A 177 22.15 -0.05 -15.35
CA TYR A 177 22.53 -0.19 -13.94
C TYR A 177 22.72 1.17 -13.23
N ASP A 178 23.43 2.11 -13.86
CA ASP A 178 23.68 3.43 -13.27
C ASP A 178 22.39 4.22 -12.99
N LYS A 179 21.38 4.10 -13.86
CA LYS A 179 20.07 4.73 -13.65
C LYS A 179 19.29 4.07 -12.51
N ARG A 180 19.38 2.74 -12.36
CA ARG A 180 18.78 2.03 -11.22
C ARG A 180 19.39 2.53 -9.91
N ILE A 181 20.72 2.62 -9.84
CA ILE A 181 21.42 3.11 -8.65
C ILE A 181 21.05 4.55 -8.31
N GLU A 182 20.93 5.42 -9.32
CA GLU A 182 20.47 6.79 -9.10
C GLU A 182 19.06 6.83 -8.50
N GLN A 183 18.13 6.01 -9.00
CA GLN A 183 16.78 5.91 -8.47
C GLN A 183 16.75 5.37 -7.02
N ILE A 184 17.55 4.35 -6.70
CA ILE A 184 17.72 3.85 -5.33
C ILE A 184 18.19 4.97 -4.40
N ARG A 185 19.20 5.75 -4.83
CA ARG A 185 19.75 6.86 -4.03
C ARG A 185 18.72 7.96 -3.82
N ARG A 186 17.99 8.37 -4.87
CA ARG A 186 16.92 9.38 -4.76
C ARG A 186 15.83 8.93 -3.80
N GLN A 187 15.47 7.65 -3.81
CA GLN A 187 14.51 7.11 -2.85
C GLN A 187 15.10 7.09 -1.43
N GLY A 188 16.38 6.73 -1.26
CA GLY A 188 17.10 6.83 0.01
C GLY A 188 17.14 8.27 0.56
N ASP A 189 17.44 9.26 -0.28
CA ASP A 189 17.43 10.69 0.08
C ASP A 189 16.05 11.10 0.59
N ARG A 190 14.98 10.65 -0.07
CA ARG A 190 13.60 10.94 0.34
C ARG A 190 13.27 10.36 1.71
N LEU A 191 13.59 9.09 1.95
CA LEU A 191 13.36 8.46 3.26
C LEU A 191 14.20 9.13 4.35
N LEU A 192 15.44 9.51 4.05
CA LEU A 192 16.32 10.20 4.98
C LEU A 192 15.74 11.57 5.39
N LEU A 193 15.25 12.36 4.42
CA LEU A 193 14.60 13.64 4.70
C LEU A 193 13.35 13.47 5.58
N MET A 194 12.53 12.44 5.31
CA MET A 194 11.37 12.13 6.15
C MET A 194 11.79 11.70 7.56
N ALA A 195 12.82 10.86 7.69
CA ALA A 195 13.36 10.42 8.98
C ALA A 195 13.86 11.59 9.82
N VAL A 196 14.59 12.53 9.21
CA VAL A 196 15.08 13.74 9.90
C VAL A 196 13.94 14.62 10.39
N ARG A 197 12.87 14.78 9.60
CA ARG A 197 11.70 15.61 9.97
C ARG A 197 10.85 14.99 11.07
N SER A 198 10.73 13.66 11.07
CA SER A 198 9.83 12.91 11.97
C SER A 198 10.53 12.32 13.20
N GLY A 199 11.85 12.19 13.17
CA GLY A 199 12.61 11.41 14.15
C GLY A 199 12.41 9.89 14.04
N ASP A 200 11.81 9.41 12.95
CA ASP A 200 11.47 7.99 12.79
C ASP A 200 12.70 7.14 12.42
N LYS A 201 13.09 6.25 13.36
CA LYS A 201 14.24 5.37 13.21
C LYS A 201 14.05 4.30 12.12
N THR A 202 12.82 3.86 11.85
CA THR A 202 12.57 2.85 10.81
C THR A 202 12.84 3.41 9.42
N LEU A 203 12.44 4.67 9.18
CA LEU A 203 12.77 5.36 7.93
C LEU A 203 14.27 5.59 7.77
N LEU A 204 14.98 5.92 8.85
CA LEU A 204 16.43 6.06 8.83
C LEU A 204 17.12 4.74 8.46
N GLN A 205 16.71 3.63 9.09
CA GLN A 205 17.25 2.30 8.81
C GLN A 205 17.00 1.88 7.35
N GLU A 206 15.82 2.16 6.82
CA GLU A 206 15.48 1.86 5.43
C GLU A 206 16.30 2.70 4.45
N ALA A 207 16.49 4.00 4.73
CA ALA A 207 17.34 4.88 3.94
C ALA A 207 18.80 4.38 3.91
N GLU A 208 19.38 4.06 5.08
CA GLU A 208 20.73 3.50 5.17
C GLU A 208 20.87 2.19 4.38
N TRP A 209 19.85 1.34 4.45
CA TRP A 209 19.83 0.09 3.70
C TRP A 209 19.82 0.34 2.19
N LEU A 210 19.01 1.28 1.69
CA LEU A 210 19.00 1.66 0.26
C LEU A 210 20.35 2.18 -0.21
N TYR A 211 21.05 3.01 0.58
CA TYR A 211 22.39 3.45 0.21
C TYR A 211 23.39 2.30 0.11
N ARG A 212 23.29 1.29 0.99
CA ARG A 212 24.14 0.08 0.90
C ARG A 212 23.85 -0.71 -0.38
N GLN A 213 22.59 -0.83 -0.78
CA GLN A 213 22.22 -1.43 -2.08
C GLN A 213 22.78 -0.61 -3.25
N GLY A 214 22.73 0.72 -3.17
CA GLY A 214 23.27 1.64 -4.18
C GLY A 214 24.80 1.71 -4.28
N GLN A 215 25.54 1.06 -3.38
CA GLN A 215 27.01 0.99 -3.37
C GLN A 215 27.53 -0.37 -3.85
N THR A 216 26.71 -1.42 -3.77
CA THR A 216 27.14 -2.79 -4.01
C THR A 216 26.87 -3.19 -5.46
N ARG A 217 27.92 -3.19 -6.31
CA ARG A 217 27.86 -3.65 -7.72
C ARG A 217 27.42 -5.11 -7.88
N ALA A 218 27.35 -5.87 -6.78
CA ALA A 218 27.14 -7.31 -6.73
C ALA A 218 25.85 -7.75 -5.97
N MET A 219 24.96 -6.85 -5.56
CA MET A 219 23.77 -7.19 -4.74
C MET A 219 22.44 -6.70 -5.31
N LEU A 220 22.31 -6.55 -6.63
CA LEU A 220 21.00 -6.87 -7.21
C LEU A 220 20.94 -8.40 -7.15
N PRO A 221 20.08 -9.03 -6.32
CA PRO A 221 20.04 -10.49 -6.22
C PRO A 221 19.97 -11.09 -7.61
N GLN A 222 21.03 -11.84 -7.96
CA GLN A 222 20.94 -12.75 -9.07
C GLN A 222 19.85 -13.76 -8.73
N PRO A 223 18.95 -14.09 -9.67
CA PRO A 223 17.72 -14.84 -9.41
C PRO A 223 17.93 -16.27 -8.88
N GLU A 224 19.18 -16.72 -8.71
CA GLU A 224 19.48 -18.15 -8.59
C GLU A 224 19.80 -18.62 -7.16
N HIS A 225 20.14 -17.76 -6.18
CA HIS A 225 20.59 -18.27 -4.86
C HIS A 225 20.10 -17.62 -3.56
N GLU A 226 19.30 -16.55 -3.57
CA GLU A 226 18.85 -15.92 -2.31
C GLU A 226 17.34 -15.65 -2.22
N GLY A 227 16.51 -16.51 -2.81
CA GLY A 227 15.04 -16.40 -2.72
C GLY A 227 14.48 -16.33 -1.29
N ALA A 228 15.23 -16.79 -0.28
CA ALA A 228 14.72 -16.93 1.09
C ALA A 228 15.07 -15.78 2.07
N ALA A 229 15.98 -14.86 1.74
CA ALA A 229 16.49 -13.87 2.70
C ALA A 229 15.75 -12.52 2.63
N TRP A 230 15.34 -12.09 1.44
CA TRP A 230 14.61 -10.82 1.25
C TRP A 230 13.11 -10.97 1.52
N GLU A 231 12.49 -12.10 1.13
CA GLU A 231 11.08 -12.41 1.46
C GLU A 231 10.84 -12.38 2.98
N ARG A 232 11.75 -12.95 3.79
CA ARG A 232 11.61 -12.96 5.26
C ARG A 232 11.59 -11.57 5.88
N ARG A 233 12.16 -10.55 5.23
CA ARG A 233 12.18 -9.17 5.73
C ARG A 233 10.99 -8.35 5.24
N LEU A 234 10.51 -8.61 4.02
CA LEU A 234 9.28 -8.02 3.49
C LEU A 234 8.02 -8.50 4.21
N GLU A 235 8.06 -9.70 4.78
CA GLU A 235 6.97 -10.19 5.62
C GLU A 235 7.03 -9.66 7.08
N CYS A 236 8.03 -8.88 7.49
CA CYS A 236 8.20 -8.46 8.90
C CYS A 236 7.97 -6.96 9.16
N VAL A 237 7.55 -6.19 8.15
CA VAL A 237 7.08 -4.81 8.29
C VAL A 237 5.67 -4.71 7.76
#